data_AF-A0A7C3ADJ0-F1
#
_entry.id   AF-A0A7C3ADJ0-F1
#
_cell.length_a   1.000
_cell.length_b   1.000
_cell.length_c   1.000
_cell.angle_alpha   90.00
_cell.angle_beta   90.00
_cell.angle_gamma   90.00
#
_symmetry.space_group_name_H-M   'P 1'
#
loop_
_entity.id
_entity.type
_entity.pdbx_description
1 polymer ?
#
loop_
_entity_poly.entity_id
_entity_poly.type
_entity_poly.pdbx_seq_one_letter_code
_entity_poly.pdbx_strand_id
1 'polypeptide(L)'
;GYMLFGLERDLGSGYAVLIQTIPFVLMHIGKPFPEAFGSIFAGVILGILAIETRTFIFGALLHWMVAASLDLMVISMGGSQG
;
A
#
# COMPACT_ATOMS: atom_id res chain seq x y z
N GLY A 1 2.87 10.28 0.58
CA GLY A 1 3.01 11.55 1.30
C GLY A 1 2.74 12.73 0.40
N TYR A 2 3.74 13.18 -0.37
CA TYR A 2 3.67 14.41 -1.19
C TYR A 2 2.39 14.56 -2.03
N MET A 3 2.08 13.57 -2.89
CA MET A 3 0.90 13.63 -3.76
C MET A 3 -0.42 13.61 -2.97
N LEU A 4 -0.55 12.71 -1.99
CA LEU A 4 -1.75 12.59 -1.15
C LEU A 4 -2.04 13.90 -0.41
N PHE A 5 -1.06 14.47 0.30
CA PHE A 5 -1.25 15.69 1.08
C PHE A 5 -1.42 16.93 0.20
N GLY A 6 -0.78 16.96 -0.97
CA GLY A 6 -1.02 18.01 -1.97
C GLY A 6 -2.46 17.99 -2.48
N LEU A 7 -2.96 16.81 -2.89
CA LEU A 7 -4.33 16.64 -3.36
C LEU A 7 -5.36 16.83 -2.25
N GLU A 8 -5.04 16.45 -1.00
CA GLU A 8 -5.95 16.64 0.14
C GLU A 8 -6.28 18.12 0.33
N ARG A 9 -5.30 19.01 0.15
CA ARG A 9 -5.50 20.46 0.31
C ARG A 9 -6.49 21.04 -0.71
N ASP A 10 -6.45 20.54 -1.94
CA ASP A 10 -7.17 21.14 -3.06
C ASP A 10 -8.49 20.41 -3.39
N LEU A 11 -8.58 19.11 -3.11
CA LEU A 11 -9.72 18.24 -3.46
C LEU A 11 -10.40 17.58 -2.25
N GLY A 12 -9.82 17.68 -1.06
CA GLY A 12 -10.29 17.00 0.15
C GLY A 12 -9.85 15.54 0.24
N SER A 13 -9.98 14.98 1.45
CA SER A 13 -9.41 13.69 1.84
C SER A 13 -9.90 12.51 0.99
N GLY A 14 -11.20 12.46 0.68
CA GLY A 14 -11.79 11.34 -0.08
C GLY A 14 -11.21 11.21 -1.50
N TYR A 15 -11.24 12.28 -2.29
CA TYR A 15 -10.68 12.29 -3.63
C TYR A 15 -9.16 12.07 -3.63
N ALA A 16 -8.45 12.66 -2.68
CA ALA A 16 -7.01 12.48 -2.56
C ALA A 16 -6.61 11.01 -2.32
N VAL A 17 -7.36 10.28 -1.46
CA VAL A 17 -7.16 8.85 -1.21
C VAL A 17 -7.45 8.02 -2.46
N LEU A 18 -8.56 8.29 -3.16
CA LEU A 18 -8.91 7.55 -4.37
C LEU A 18 -7.88 7.78 -5.49
N ILE A 19 -7.48 9.04 -5.72
CA ILE A 19 -6.51 9.38 -6.76
C ILE A 19 -5.14 8.75 -6.46
N GLN A 20 -4.67 8.77 -5.20
CA GLN A 20 -3.39 8.12 -4.88
C GLN A 20 -3.44 6.59 -4.96
N THR A 21 -4.61 5.99 -4.74
CA THR A 21 -4.80 4.54 -4.85
C THR A 21 -4.56 4.07 -6.29
N ILE A 22 -4.88 4.89 -7.30
CA ILE A 22 -4.70 4.53 -8.71
C ILE A 22 -3.25 4.13 -9.04
N PRO A 23 -2.22 4.99 -8.88
CA PRO A 23 -0.85 4.60 -9.15
C PRO A 23 -0.36 3.46 -8.24
N PHE A 24 -0.87 3.37 -7.00
CA PHE A 24 -0.54 2.25 -6.12
C PHE A 24 -1.01 0.90 -6.70
N VAL A 25 -2.25 0.82 -7.18
CA VAL A 25 -2.81 -0.38 -7.82
C VAL A 25 -2.12 -0.68 -9.16
N LEU A 26 -1.80 0.36 -9.95
CA LEU A 26 -1.08 0.19 -11.21
C LEU A 26 0.29 -0.47 -11.01
N MET A 27 0.99 -0.17 -9.91
CA MET A 27 2.25 -0.82 -9.55
C MET A 27 2.10 -2.30 -9.14
N HIS A 28 0.88 -2.79 -8.94
CA HIS A 28 0.59 -4.19 -8.64
C HIS A 28 0.04 -4.97 -9.85
N ILE A 29 -0.05 -4.34 -11.02
CA ILE A 29 -0.40 -5.05 -12.26
C ILE A 29 0.66 -6.11 -12.57
N GLY A 30 0.21 -7.32 -12.91
CA GLY A 30 1.07 -8.46 -13.22
C GLY A 30 1.43 -9.32 -12.01
N LYS A 31 1.06 -8.91 -10.80
CA LYS A 31 1.16 -9.74 -9.59
C LYS A 31 0.02 -10.77 -9.51
N PRO A 32 0.14 -11.82 -8.66
CA PRO A 32 -0.93 -12.79 -8.46
C PRO A 32 -2.27 -12.10 -8.16
N PHE A 33 -3.36 -12.65 -8.69
CA PHE A 33 -4.70 -12.03 -8.60
C PHE A 33 -5.08 -11.57 -7.18
N PRO A 34 -4.86 -12.36 -6.10
CA PRO A 34 -5.18 -11.91 -4.74
C PRO A 34 -4.36 -10.69 -4.30
N GLU A 35 -3.09 -10.59 -4.71
CA GLU A 35 -2.23 -9.46 -4.38
C GLU A 35 -2.62 -8.21 -5.18
N ALA A 36 -2.88 -8.38 -6.48
CA ALA A 36 -3.34 -7.27 -7.34
C ALA A 36 -4.70 -6.73 -6.88
N PHE A 37 -5.65 -7.60 -6.54
CA PHE A 37 -6.96 -7.18 -6.02
C PHE A 37 -6.84 -6.59 -4.61
N GLY A 38 -6.03 -7.20 -3.74
CA GLY A 38 -5.76 -6.69 -2.40
C GLY A 38 -5.10 -5.31 -2.38
N SER A 39 -4.32 -4.97 -3.43
CA SER A 39 -3.68 -3.66 -3.56
C SER A 39 -4.66 -2.48 -3.60
N ILE A 40 -5.91 -2.70 -4.05
CA ILE A 40 -6.95 -1.67 -4.03
C ILE A 40 -7.29 -1.29 -2.59
N PHE A 41 -7.58 -2.30 -1.77
CA PHE A 41 -7.89 -2.09 -0.35
C PHE A 41 -6.68 -1.55 0.41
N ALA A 42 -5.50 -2.11 0.16
CA ALA A 42 -4.26 -1.64 0.78
C ALA A 42 -3.99 -0.16 0.44
N GLY A 43 -4.13 0.23 -0.83
CA GLY A 43 -3.97 1.62 -1.25
C GLY A 43 -4.91 2.56 -0.51
N VAL A 44 -6.19 2.22 -0.39
CA VAL A 44 -7.18 3.01 0.36
C VAL A 44 -6.82 3.11 1.84
N ILE A 45 -6.52 1.98 2.49
CA ILE A 45 -6.18 1.92 3.93
C ILE A 45 -4.92 2.75 4.22
N LEU A 46 -3.89 2.62 3.40
CA LEU A 46 -2.65 3.39 3.54
C LEU A 46 -2.89 4.90 3.36
N GLY A 47 -3.77 5.27 2.43
CA GLY A 47 -4.19 6.66 2.22
C GLY A 47 -4.92 7.24 3.43
N ILE A 48 -5.91 6.51 3.97
CA ILE A 48 -6.64 6.90 5.18
C ILE A 48 -5.68 7.03 6.36
N LEU A 49 -4.85 6.01 6.60
CA LEU A 49 -3.87 6.01 7.68
C LEU A 49 -2.94 7.22 7.60
N ALA A 50 -2.47 7.57 6.40
CA ALA A 50 -1.59 8.71 6.21
C ALA A 50 -2.28 10.06 6.49
N ILE A 51 -3.57 10.20 6.16
CA ILE A 51 -4.35 11.40 6.49
C ILE A 51 -4.58 11.51 8.00
N GLU A 52 -5.03 10.43 8.64
CA GLU A 52 -5.31 10.40 10.08
C GLU A 52 -4.06 10.68 10.91
N THR A 53 -2.94 10.07 10.54
CA THR A 53 -1.66 10.23 11.26
C THR A 53 -0.87 11.46 10.82
N ARG A 54 -1.31 12.14 9.75
CA ARG A 54 -0.61 13.27 9.11
C ARG A 54 0.83 12.93 8.71
N THR A 55 1.12 11.66 8.45
CA THR A 55 2.44 11.19 8.02
C THR A 55 2.33 9.94 7.17
N PHE A 56 3.20 9.80 6.16
CA PHE A 56 3.24 8.59 5.34
C PHE A 56 4.07 7.47 5.98
N ILE A 57 4.80 7.76 7.05
CA ILE A 57 5.78 6.84 7.65
C ILE A 57 5.11 5.58 8.18
N PHE A 58 3.97 5.68 8.87
CA PHE A 58 3.25 4.50 9.36
C PHE A 58 2.77 3.60 8.21
N GLY A 59 2.29 4.19 7.12
CA GLY A 59 1.92 3.44 5.93
C GLY A 59 3.14 2.76 5.27
N ALA A 60 4.27 3.46 5.17
CA ALA A 60 5.50 2.89 4.62
C ALA A 60 6.03 1.72 5.48
N LEU A 61 6.01 1.87 6.80
CA LEU A 61 6.38 0.82 7.75
C LEU A 61 5.44 -0.38 7.64
N LEU A 62 4.13 -0.16 7.59
CA LEU A 62 3.14 -1.22 7.44
C LEU A 62 3.37 -2.01 6.14
N HIS A 63 3.53 -1.30 5.02
CA HIS A 63 3.79 -1.92 3.73
C HIS A 63 5.09 -2.73 3.74
N TRP A 64 6.15 -2.17 4.33
CA TRP A 64 7.43 -2.85 4.47
C TRP A 64 7.34 -4.10 5.35
N MET A 65 6.62 -4.04 6.48
CA MET A 65 6.41 -5.20 7.35
C MET A 65 5.65 -6.33 6.64
N VAL A 66 4.63 -6.00 5.85
CA VAL A 66 3.90 -6.99 5.04
C VAL A 66 4.83 -7.63 4.01
N ALA A 67 5.59 -6.82 3.26
CA ALA A 67 6.56 -7.33 2.29
C ALA A 67 7.62 -8.24 2.94
N ALA A 68 8.21 -7.80 4.05
CA ALA A 68 9.18 -8.59 4.80
C ALA A 68 8.58 -9.91 5.32
N SER A 69 7.33 -9.90 5.78
CA SER A 69 6.65 -11.13 6.23
C SER A 69 6.43 -12.13 5.10
N LEU A 70 6.13 -11.65 3.89
CA LEU A 70 5.99 -12.48 2.70
C LEU A 70 7.33 -13.06 2.27
N ASP A 71 8.39 -12.26 2.27
CA ASP A 71 9.74 -12.73 1.96
C ASP A 71 10.18 -13.83 2.93
N LEU A 72 9.95 -13.64 4.24
CA LEU A 72 10.25 -14.65 5.26
C LEU A 72 9.42 -15.92 5.08
N MET A 73 8.14 -15.80 4.73
CA MET A 73 7.28 -16.95 4.45
C MET A 73 7.82 -17.75 3.24
N VAL A 74 8.16 -17.06 2.15
CA VAL A 74 8.73 -17.69 0.94
C VAL A 74 10.04 -18.39 1.26
N ILE A 75 10.94 -17.77 2.03
CA ILE A 75 12.19 -18.40 2.46
C ILE A 75 11.90 -19.64 3.33
N SER A 76 10.98 -19.55 4.29
CA SER A 76 10.64 -20.68 5.17
C SER A 76 10.05 -21.88 4.41
N MET A 77 9.24 -21.61 3.38
CA MET A 77 8.68 -22.64 2.50
C MET A 77 9.72 -23.17 1.51
N GLY A 78 10.59 -22.31 0.99
CA GLY A 78 11.70 -22.68 0.11
C GLY A 78 12.76 -23.53 0.80
N GLY A 79 13.04 -23.28 2.09
CA GLY A 79 13.94 -24.08 2.92
C GLY A 79 13.39 -25.44 3.33
N SER A 80 12.09 -25.70 3.12
CA SER A 80 11.43 -26.98 3.40
C SER A 80 11.55 -28.00 2.24
N GLN A 81 12.10 -27.61 1.09
CA GLN A 81 12.23 -28.46 -0.10
C GLN A 81 13.69 -28.78 -0.49
N GLY A 82 14.64 -28.58 0.44
CA GLY A 82 16.07 -28.89 0.26
C GLY A 82 16.51 -30.16 0.99
#